data_AF-A0A090VP64-F1
#
_entry.id   AF-A0A090VP64-F1
#
_cell.length_a   1.000
_cell.length_b   1.000
_cell.length_c   1.000
_cell.angle_alpha   90.00
_cell.angle_beta   90.00
_cell.angle_gamma   90.00
#
_symmetry.space_group_name_H-M   'P 1'
#
loop_
_entity.id
_entity.type
_entity.pdbx_description
1 polymer ?
#
loop_
_entity_poly.entity_id
_entity_poly.type
_entity_poly.pdbx_seq_one_letter_code
_entity_poly.pdbx_strand_id
1 'polypeptide(L)' 'MFNNLSDKLDKALHVLKGHGSITEVNVAETLKEVRRALLDADVNFKIAKEFTNRVKEKALGQNVLTTLQQGN' A
#
# COMPACT_ATOMS: atom_id res chain seq x y z
N MET A 1 -24.10 7.88 4.00
CA MET A 1 -22.76 8.49 3.84
C MET A 1 -21.65 7.47 4.16
N PHE A 2 -21.72 6.78 5.30
CA PHE A 2 -20.78 5.70 5.66
C PHE A 2 -20.75 4.52 4.65
N ASN A 3 -21.91 4.11 4.13
CA ASN A 3 -21.98 3.02 3.13
C ASN A 3 -21.17 3.31 1.86
N ASN A 4 -21.14 4.56 1.39
CA ASN A 4 -20.39 4.93 0.18
C ASN A 4 -18.87 4.84 0.39
N LEU A 5 -18.41 4.96 1.62
CA LEU A 5 -17.01 4.73 1.99
C LEU A 5 -16.71 3.24 2.04
N SER A 6 -17.60 2.44 2.65
CA SER A 6 -17.49 0.98 2.71
C SER A 6 -17.44 0.34 1.31
N ASP A 7 -18.30 0.76 0.38
CA ASP A 7 -18.30 0.27 -1.01
C ASP A 7 -17.01 0.60 -1.77
N LYS A 8 -16.43 1.78 -1.53
CA LYS A 8 -15.16 2.17 -2.15
C LYS A 8 -13.98 1.39 -1.58
N LEU A 9 -14.00 1.14 -0.27
CA LEU A 9 -12.98 0.36 0.40
C LEU A 9 -13.01 -1.10 -0.06
N ASP A 10 -14.20 -1.68 -0.18
CA ASP A 10 -14.39 -3.06 -0.64
C ASP A 10 -13.89 -3.25 -2.07
N LYS A 11 -14.22 -2.32 -2.98
CA LYS A 11 -13.70 -2.33 -4.37
C LYS A 11 -12.18 -2.22 -4.44
N ALA A 12 -11.58 -1.34 -3.63
CA ALA A 12 -10.13 -1.19 -3.59
C ALA A 12 -9.43 -2.46 -3.07
N LEU A 13 -9.99 -3.09 -2.04
CA LEU A 13 -9.52 -4.37 -1.50
C LEU A 13 -9.73 -5.52 -2.50
N HIS A 14 -10.79 -5.48 -3.30
CA HIS A 14 -11.07 -6.47 -4.34
C HIS A 14 -10.06 -6.37 -5.49
N VAL A 15 -9.68 -5.15 -5.90
CA VAL A 15 -8.62 -4.94 -6.89
C VAL A 15 -7.27 -5.42 -6.34
N LEU A 16 -6.99 -5.17 -5.06
CA LEU A 16 -5.76 -5.61 -4.41
C LEU A 16 -5.69 -7.14 -4.26
N LYS A 17 -6.81 -7.81 -3.92
CA LYS A 17 -6.93 -9.28 -3.93
C LYS A 17 -6.87 -9.86 -5.34
N GLY A 18 -7.44 -9.17 -6.33
CA GLY A 18 -7.55 -9.65 -7.71
C GLY A 18 -6.23 -9.68 -8.49
N HIS A 19 -5.20 -8.98 -8.03
CA HIS A 19 -3.90 -8.94 -8.71
C HIS A 19 -2.98 -10.13 -8.37
N GLY A 20 -3.38 -11.03 -7.46
CA GLY A 20 -2.70 -12.29 -7.18
C GLY A 20 -1.37 -12.14 -6.44
N SER A 21 -0.47 -11.29 -6.93
CA SER A 21 0.88 -11.07 -6.44
C SER A 21 1.08 -9.59 -6.15
N ILE A 22 1.58 -9.28 -4.96
CA ILE A 22 2.15 -7.95 -4.73
C ILE A 22 3.57 -7.99 -5.35
N THR A 23 3.85 -7.09 -6.27
CA THR A 23 5.17 -7.00 -6.94
C THR A 23 5.93 -5.79 -6.42
N GLU A 24 7.26 -5.84 -6.47
CA GLU A 24 8.11 -4.71 -6.06
C GLU A 24 7.78 -3.43 -6.84
N VAL A 25 7.38 -3.57 -8.10
CA VAL A 25 6.97 -2.47 -8.97
C VAL A 25 5.71 -1.79 -8.42
N ASN A 26 4.66 -2.56 -8.11
CA ASN A 26 3.41 -2.01 -7.59
C ASN A 26 3.60 -1.35 -6.22
N VAL A 27 4.45 -1.92 -5.37
CA VAL A 27 4.80 -1.32 -4.06
C VAL A 27 5.52 0.00 -4.24
N ALA A 28 6.50 0.07 -5.15
CA ALA A 28 7.25 1.29 -5.42
C ALA A 28 6.36 2.42 -5.97
N GLU A 29 5.42 2.10 -6.85
CA GLU A 29 4.44 3.08 -7.36
C GLU A 29 3.50 3.56 -6.25
N THR A 30 2.95 2.62 -5.46
CA THR A 30 2.05 2.96 -4.35
C THR A 30 2.73 3.85 -3.31
N LEU A 31 3.99 3.58 -2.97
CA LEU A 31 4.75 4.38 -2.00
C LEU A 31 5.03 5.81 -2.48
N LYS A 32 5.15 6.04 -3.79
CA LYS A 32 5.30 7.40 -4.34
C LYS A 32 4.04 8.22 -4.11
N GLU A 33 2.87 7.63 -4.36
CA GLU A 33 1.58 8.29 -4.15
C GLU A 33 1.33 8.55 -2.65
N VAL A 34 1.64 7.58 -1.79
CA VAL A 34 1.59 7.75 -0.32
C VAL A 34 2.50 8.89 0.13
N ARG A 35 3.72 8.99 -0.40
CA ARG A 35 4.64 10.08 -0.06
C ARG A 35 4.07 11.45 -0.46
N ARG A 36 3.44 11.53 -1.63
CA ARG A 36 2.83 12.77 -2.13
C ARG A 36 1.64 13.19 -1.25
N ALA A 37 0.78 12.25 -0.89
CA ALA A 37 -0.33 12.50 0.04
C ALA A 37 0.14 12.96 1.43
N LEU A 38 1.26 12.42 1.92
CA LEU A 38 1.84 12.87 3.20
C LEU A 38 2.36 14.32 3.12
N LEU A 39 2.98 14.71 2.01
CA LEU A 39 3.44 16.09 1.82
C LEU A 39 2.27 17.07 1.66
N ASP A 40 1.21 16.68 0.92
CA ASP A 40 -0.01 17.48 0.78
C ASP A 40 -0.76 17.66 2.12
N ALA A 41 -0.58 16.71 3.07
CA ALA A 41 -1.12 16.78 4.42
C ALA A 41 -0.23 17.58 5.40
N ASP A 42 0.73 18.36 4.90
CA ASP A 42 1.65 19.21 5.67
C ASP A 42 2.58 18.41 6.62
N VAL A 43 2.88 17.15 6.28
CA VAL A 43 3.86 16.33 7.01
C VAL A 43 5.27 16.70 6.56
N ASN A 44 6.19 16.83 7.52
CA ASN A 44 7.59 17.12 7.23
C ASN A 44 8.20 16.06 6.29
N PHE A 45 8.90 16.52 5.25
CA PHE A 45 9.55 15.69 4.26
C PHE A 45 10.44 14.59 4.84
N LYS A 46 11.16 14.87 5.94
CA LYS A 46 12.01 13.86 6.61
C LYS A 46 11.16 12.72 7.17
N ILE A 47 10.04 13.05 7.82
CA ILE A 47 9.12 12.06 8.40
C ILE A 47 8.42 11.25 7.30
N ALA A 48 7.95 11.91 6.24
CA ALA A 48 7.33 11.22 5.10
C ALA A 48 8.33 10.27 4.41
N LYS A 49 9.59 10.68 4.27
CA LYS A 49 10.65 9.84 3.70
C LYS A 49 10.99 8.65 4.60
N GLU A 50 11.17 8.85 5.90
CA GLU A 50 11.43 7.74 6.83
C GLU A 50 10.26 6.76 6.91
N PHE A 51 9.03 7.27 6.93
CA PHE A 51 7.82 6.44 6.93
C PHE A 51 7.77 5.56 5.68
N THR A 52 7.88 6.17 4.49
CA THR A 52 7.82 5.43 3.23
C THR A 52 8.96 4.44 3.07
N ASN A 53 10.16 4.76 3.57
CA ASN A 53 11.30 3.82 3.61
C ASN A 53 11.03 2.63 4.52
N ARG A 54 10.53 2.86 5.75
CA ARG A 54 10.17 1.77 6.67
C ARG A 54 9.10 0.86 6.10
N VAL A 55 8.10 1.43 5.42
CA VAL A 55 7.05 0.66 4.74
C VAL A 55 7.62 -0.13 3.56
N LYS A 56 8.56 0.45 2.80
CA LYS A 56 9.27 -0.27 1.72
C LYS A 56 10.06 -1.46 2.25
N GLU A 57 10.86 -1.27 3.30
CA GLU A 57 11.67 -2.34 3.90
C GLU A 57 10.81 -3.45 4.48
N LYS A 58 9.70 -3.09 5.15
CA LYS A 58 8.75 -4.08 5.67
C LYS A 58 8.01 -4.81 4.56
N ALA A 59 7.59 -4.10 3.51
CA ALA A 59 7.01 -4.73 2.35
C ALA A 59 8.01 -5.74 1.81
N LEU A 60 9.14 -5.28 1.24
CA LEU A 60 10.16 -6.15 0.62
C LEU A 60 10.64 -7.29 1.53
N GLY A 61 10.78 -7.04 2.84
CA GLY A 61 11.22 -8.03 3.82
C GLY A 61 10.15 -9.04 4.25
N GLN A 62 8.85 -8.78 4.07
CA GLN A 62 7.77 -9.67 4.50
C GLN A 62 7.37 -10.75 3.48
N ASN A 63 8.22 -11.10 2.52
CA ASN A 63 7.82 -11.96 1.41
C ASN A 63 6.57 -11.40 0.72
N VAL A 64 6.67 -10.21 0.14
CA VAL A 64 5.66 -9.70 -0.80
C VAL A 64 5.42 -10.70 -1.95
N LEU A 65 6.44 -11.52 -2.23
CA LEU A 65 6.43 -12.65 -3.16
C LEU A 65 5.60 -13.85 -2.68
N THR A 66 5.09 -13.89 -1.44
CA THR A 66 4.02 -14.83 -1.05
C THR A 66 2.68 -14.37 -1.62
N THR A 67 2.63 -14.43 -2.95
CA THR A 67 1.42 -14.67 -3.74
C THR A 67 0.71 -15.88 -3.13
N LEU A 68 -0.38 -15.63 -2.41
CA LEU A 68 -1.52 -16.53 -2.19
C LEU A 68 -1.24 -18.04 -2.33
N GLN A 69 -0.53 -18.64 -1.39
CA GLN A 69 -0.72 -20.05 -1.09
C GLN A 69 -0.68 -20.27 0.43
N GLN A 70 -1.76 -20.86 0.93
CA GLN A 70 -2.00 -21.39 2.28
C GLN A 70 -2.49 -20.38 3.34
N GLY A 71 -3.64 -20.56 4.00
CA GLY A 71 -4.60 -21.66 3.93
C GLY A 71 -5.85 -21.40 4.81
N ASN A 72 -6.94 -22.08 4.43
CA ASN A 72 -8.28 -22.19 5.04
C ASN A 72 -9.16 -20.93 5.02
#